data_AF-A0A950JIG1-F1
#
_entry.id   AF-A0A950JIG1-F1
#
_cell.length_a   1.000
_cell.length_b   1.000
_cell.length_c   1.000
_cell.angle_alpha   90.00
_cell.angle_beta   90.00
_cell.angle_gamma   90.00
#
_symmetry.space_group_name_H-M   'P 1'
#
loop_
_entity.id
_entity.type
_entity.pdbx_description
1 polymer ?
#
loop_
_entity_poly.entity_id
_entity_poly.type
_entity_poly.pdbx_seq_one_letter_code
_entity_poly.pdbx_strand_id
1 'polypeptide(L)' 'MSSEPKRITGGCLCGALRYEAVGEPIGSGHCYCADCRRASGSGFIPFMGFKAEA' A
#
# COMPACT_ATOMS: atom_id res chain seq x y z
N MET A 1 10.74 3.08 -24.59
CA MET A 1 10.27 3.37 -23.21
C MET A 1 9.50 2.14 -22.77
N SER A 2 9.98 1.45 -21.73
CA SER A 2 9.57 0.07 -21.40
C SER A 2 8.05 -0.04 -21.20
N SER A 3 7.42 -0.96 -21.93
CA SER A 3 5.97 -1.19 -22.01
C SER A 3 5.44 -2.13 -20.92
N GLU A 4 6.25 -2.46 -19.91
CA GLU A 4 5.89 -3.46 -18.90
C GLU A 4 5.31 -2.80 -17.64
N PRO A 5 4.15 -3.26 -17.12
CA PRO A 5 3.54 -2.67 -15.94
C PRO A 5 4.44 -2.91 -14.73
N LYS A 6 4.73 -1.83 -14.00
CA LYS A 6 5.52 -1.88 -12.78
C LYS A 6 4.84 -2.78 -11.74
N ARG A 7 5.60 -3.71 -11.16
CA ARG A 7 5.14 -4.56 -10.06
C ARG A 7 5.71 -4.07 -8.75
N ILE A 8 4.85 -3.86 -7.77
CA ILE A 8 5.22 -3.51 -6.40
C ILE A 8 4.85 -4.69 -5.51
N THR A 9 5.81 -5.20 -4.75
CA THR A 9 5.59 -6.33 -3.84
C THR A 9 5.73 -5.89 -2.40
N GLY A 10 5.04 -6.59 -1.50
CA GLY A 10 5.14 -6.36 -0.07
C GLY A 10 4.51 -7.50 0.72
N GLY A 11 4.41 -7.31 2.03
CA GLY A 11 3.84 -8.31 2.92
C GLY A 11 3.96 -7.92 4.38
N CYS A 12 3.25 -8.66 5.24
CA CYS A 12 3.37 -8.50 6.68
C CYS A 12 4.73 -9.01 7.16
N LEU A 13 5.28 -8.40 8.22
CA LEU A 13 6.57 -8.79 8.81
C LEU A 13 6.55 -10.20 9.40
N CYS A 14 5.37 -10.75 9.75
CA CYS A 14 5.26 -12.15 10.18
C CYS A 14 5.47 -13.16 9.05
N GLY A 15 5.48 -12.72 7.79
CA GLY A 15 5.67 -13.56 6.61
C GLY A 15 4.41 -14.29 6.13
N ALA A 16 3.35 -14.38 6.94
CA ALA A 16 2.13 -15.11 6.59
C ALA A 16 1.31 -14.45 5.45
N LEU A 17 1.53 -13.16 5.19
CA LEU A 17 0.81 -12.41 4.16
C LEU A 17 1.80 -11.76 3.20
N ARG A 18 1.63 -12.01 1.90
CA ARG A 18 2.37 -11.42 0.78
C ARG A 18 1.38 -10.85 -0.22
N TYR A 19 1.70 -9.71 -0.82
CA TYR A 19 0.87 -9.07 -1.82
C TYR A 19 1.72 -8.52 -2.97
N GLU A 20 1.10 -8.43 -4.14
CA GLU A 20 1.62 -7.79 -5.33
C GLU A 20 0.59 -6.78 -5.84
N ALA A 21 1.05 -5.62 -6.28
CA ALA A 21 0.26 -4.62 -6.97
C ALA A 21 0.90 -4.35 -8.35
N VAL A 22 0.05 -4.20 -9.37
CA VAL A 22 0.46 -4.00 -10.76
C VAL A 22 0.06 -2.61 -11.23
N GLY A 23 0.97 -1.94 -11.94
CA GLY A 23 0.79 -0.59 -12.43
C GLY A 23 1.20 0.47 -11.43
N GLU A 24 1.01 1.74 -11.81
CA GLU A 24 1.41 2.85 -10.97
C GLU A 24 0.36 3.16 -9.88
N PRO A 25 0.81 3.57 -8.68
CA PRO A 25 -0.09 4.06 -7.65
C PRO A 25 -0.91 5.24 -8.14
N ILE A 26 -2.21 5.24 -7.85
CA ILE A 26 -3.09 6.40 -8.07
C ILE A 26 -2.78 7.51 -7.04
N GLY A 27 -2.29 7.11 -5.86
CA GLY A 27 -1.87 8.04 -4.83
C GLY A 27 -1.21 7.34 -3.66
N SER A 28 -0.41 8.08 -2.91
CA SER A 28 0.24 7.60 -1.69
C SER A 28 0.33 8.72 -0.67
N GLY A 29 0.26 8.39 0.61
CA GLY A 29 0.37 9.37 1.68
C GLY A 29 0.37 8.78 3.07
N HIS A 30 0.31 9.67 4.05
CA HIS A 30 0.24 9.34 5.47
C HIS A 30 -1.07 9.87 6.04
N CYS A 31 -1.87 9.00 6.66
CA CYS A 31 -3.08 9.41 7.35
C CYS A 31 -2.83 9.55 8.85
N TYR A 32 -3.23 10.71 9.39
CA TYR A 32 -3.03 11.07 10.80
C TYR A 32 -4.35 11.08 11.60
N CYS A 33 -5.46 10.59 11.05
CA CYS A 33 -6.73 10.59 11.77
C CYS A 33 -6.68 9.66 13.00
N ALA A 34 -7.61 9.85 13.94
CA ALA A 34 -7.65 9.09 15.18
C ALA A 34 -7.74 7.57 14.94
N ASP A 35 -8.56 7.15 13.96
CA ASP A 35 -8.76 5.73 13.64
C ASP A 35 -7.48 5.10 13.07
N CYS A 36 -6.78 5.80 12.18
CA CYS A 36 -5.54 5.31 11.59
C CYS A 36 -4.43 5.16 12.63
N ARG A 37 -4.31 6.12 13.56
CA ARG A 37 -3.36 6.01 14.68
C ARG A 37 -3.69 4.83 15.59
N ARG A 38 -4.97 4.64 15.89
CA ARG A 38 -5.43 3.53 16.74
C ARG A 38 -5.20 2.17 16.06
N ALA A 39 -5.44 2.06 14.76
CA ALA A 39 -5.28 0.82 14.01
C ALA A 39 -3.81 0.40 13.85
N SER A 40 -2.91 1.36 13.59
CA SER A 40 -1.48 1.07 13.40
C SER A 40 -0.69 1.00 14.71
N GLY A 41 -1.21 1.58 15.81
CA GLY A 41 -0.45 1.78 17.04
C GLY A 41 0.68 2.82 16.91
N SER A 42 0.71 3.57 15.81
CA SER A 42 1.73 4.58 15.48
C SER A 42 1.11 5.98 15.35
N GLY A 43 1.95 7.00 15.16
CA GLY A 43 1.51 8.39 14.94
C GLY A 43 0.75 8.62 13.63
N PHE A 44 0.84 7.68 12.69
CA PHE A 44 0.13 7.68 11.41
C PHE A 44 0.07 6.27 10.82
N ILE A 45 -0.63 6.12 9.69
CA ILE A 45 -0.51 4.95 8.81
C ILE A 45 -0.11 5.39 7.40
N PRO A 46 0.94 4.80 6.79
CA PRO A 46 1.21 4.99 5.37
C PRO A 46 0.20 4.18 4.55
N PHE A 47 -0.27 4.75 3.45
CA PHE A 47 -1.14 4.05 2.51
C PHE A 47 -0.78 4.39 1.07
N MET A 48 -1.08 3.46 0.18
CA MET A 48 -0.89 3.59 -1.27
C MET A 48 -2.09 2.96 -1.97
N GLY A 49 -2.73 3.71 -2.86
CA GLY A 49 -3.89 3.27 -3.62
C GLY A 49 -3.50 2.86 -5.03
N PHE A 50 -4.07 1.76 -5.50
CA PHE A 50 -3.91 1.24 -6.85
C PHE A 50 -5.29 1.11 -7.51
N LYS A 51 -5.33 1.00 -8.85
CA LYS A 51 -6.60 0.64 -9.52
C LYS A 51 -6.96 -0.78 -9.11
N ALA A 52 -8.20 -0.97 -8.66
CA ALA A 52 -8.75 -2.31 -8.53
C ALA A 52 -8.80 -2.95 -9.92
N GLU A 53 -8.45 -4.23 -10.00
CA GLU A 53 -8.81 -5.06 -11.13
C GLU A 53 -10.33 -5.24 -11.15
N ALA A 54 -10.93 -5.15 -12.33
CA ALA A 54 -12.37 -5.24 -12.54
C ALA A 54 -12.83 -6.68 -12.68
#